data_AF-A0A2G1YFC7-F1
#
_entry.id   AF-A0A2G1YFC7-F1
#
_cell.length_a   1.000
_cell.length_b   1.000
_cell.length_c   1.000
_cell.angle_alpha   90.00
_cell.angle_beta   90.00
_cell.angle_gamma   90.00
#
_symmetry.space_group_name_H-M   'P 1'
#
loop_
_entity.id
_entity.type
_entity.pdbx_description
1 polymer ?
#
loop_
_entity_poly.entity_id
_entity_poly.type
_entity_poly.pdbx_seq_one_letter_code
_entity_poly.pdbx_strand_id
1 'polypeptide(L)'
;MKLDFIPLDKLSVSKVNMRYAKKAPDVSDILPTVRRRGVIQPVIVRANCAPDAFEIIAGSRRFHAALIVAAERRATGEDDGETALLPCAILDEGDDADAVEASLIENMARLDPDEVTQWETFTRLVKEGRKLDDIAMTFGLPELTIKRVLALGNLLPRIRQMYAREEIDRATVRHLTLASKNQQKAWLALADDPDTYVPTGHQLKAWLLGGQSIGAKYALFDVEASGLATIADLFGDDCYFADGDAFWNAQNAAIEARRETYLDEGWADVVIVPPSEHFSTWEYEKAGKRKGGRVYVDVRANGEVTFHEGYVSRKEASRIAKTQAIGSGQKIARPEITSTMQTYIDLHRHAAVRATILGSPGIALRLMVAHAIVGSHLWSIRPEPQTSRNEAVRDSLDNAPAEAVFDERRQAVLAMLGFAAEEPTVIGGSGEAAWEARDSRQGIAGLFRRLIELPDAVIMEIVTIVMGEALASGSAAVEAVGLHVGVDMTRWWSADDAFFDILRDRDVLLHIVSEVAGQSVADANRGEKTKTLKQIVRDHLDGTNGRIKRDQWVPRWMTFPPTAYTSRGGVGTVAAHAIAQADRPIDRMAPCDDEPDPTTPGAAVGRPVEGQAMSPCDEEDEADRLAA
;
A
#
# COMPACT_ATOMS: atom_id res chain seq x y z
N MET A 1 -5.30 -16.34 55.50
CA MET A 1 -5.75 -17.59 54.84
C MET A 1 -5.10 -18.81 55.47
N LYS A 2 -5.91 -19.75 55.97
CA LYS A 2 -5.47 -21.01 56.62
C LYS A 2 -5.83 -22.21 55.73
N LEU A 3 -4.94 -23.20 55.60
CA LEU A 3 -5.26 -24.47 54.92
C LEU A 3 -5.76 -25.49 55.94
N ASP A 4 -6.86 -26.17 55.63
CA ASP A 4 -7.46 -27.21 56.47
C ASP A 4 -8.19 -28.26 55.61
N PHE A 5 -8.45 -29.44 56.17
CA PHE A 5 -9.25 -30.49 55.52
C PHE A 5 -10.64 -30.53 56.14
N ILE A 6 -11.67 -30.15 55.36
CA ILE A 6 -13.05 -30.01 55.88
C ILE A 6 -13.92 -31.15 55.36
N PRO A 7 -14.73 -31.78 56.24
CA PRO A 7 -15.74 -32.76 55.84
C PRO A 7 -16.72 -32.24 54.77
N LEU A 8 -17.02 -33.07 53.76
CA LEU A 8 -17.90 -32.70 52.63
C LEU A 8 -19.33 -32.30 53.06
N ASP A 9 -19.83 -32.83 54.18
CA ASP A 9 -21.13 -32.52 54.76
C ASP A 9 -21.18 -31.15 55.46
N LYS A 10 -20.02 -30.60 55.82
CA LYS A 10 -19.85 -29.26 56.38
C LYS A 10 -19.65 -28.17 55.32
N LEU A 11 -19.69 -28.53 54.03
CA LEU A 11 -19.45 -27.63 52.91
C LEU A 11 -20.73 -27.40 52.09
N SER A 12 -21.02 -26.13 51.80
CA SER A 12 -22.09 -25.73 50.85
C SER A 12 -21.54 -24.78 49.79
N VAL A 13 -22.12 -24.75 48.59
CA VAL A 13 -21.68 -23.78 47.55
C VAL A 13 -22.33 -22.42 47.82
N SER A 14 -21.51 -21.39 48.01
CA SER A 14 -22.00 -20.03 48.27
C SER A 14 -22.69 -19.43 47.03
N LYS A 15 -23.69 -18.57 47.23
CA LYS A 15 -24.30 -17.77 46.14
C LYS A 15 -23.32 -16.75 45.54
N VAL A 16 -22.28 -16.39 46.30
CA VAL A 16 -21.20 -15.48 45.88
C VAL A 16 -20.28 -16.11 44.84
N ASN A 17 -20.23 -17.45 44.79
CA ASN A 17 -19.42 -18.20 43.83
C ASN A 17 -19.77 -17.82 42.40
N MET A 18 -18.78 -17.43 41.59
CA MET A 18 -18.99 -16.97 40.22
C MET A 18 -19.72 -17.98 39.33
N ARG A 19 -19.51 -19.29 39.58
CA ARG A 19 -20.15 -20.38 38.83
C ARG A 19 -21.36 -20.97 39.57
N TYR A 20 -21.93 -20.24 40.53
CA TYR A 20 -23.13 -20.69 41.22
C TYR A 20 -24.28 -20.89 40.24
N ALA A 21 -24.82 -22.10 40.21
CA ALA A 21 -25.99 -22.46 39.43
C ALA A 21 -26.88 -23.41 40.25
N LYS A 22 -28.19 -23.40 39.98
CA LYS A 22 -29.14 -24.34 40.62
C LYS A 22 -28.88 -25.79 40.21
N LYS A 23 -28.26 -26.02 39.04
CA LYS A 23 -27.92 -27.34 38.51
C LYS A 23 -26.44 -27.63 38.78
N ALA A 24 -26.13 -28.88 39.13
CA ALA A 24 -24.74 -29.31 39.30
C ALA A 24 -23.94 -29.14 37.99
N PRO A 25 -22.67 -28.70 38.06
CA PRO A 25 -21.80 -28.54 36.88
C PRO A 25 -21.41 -29.89 36.29
N ASP A 26 -21.10 -29.92 35.00
CA ASP A 26 -20.44 -31.07 34.38
C ASP A 26 -18.99 -31.17 34.88
N VAL A 27 -18.61 -32.37 35.32
CA VAL A 27 -17.31 -32.71 35.91
C VAL A 27 -16.72 -33.99 35.30
N SER A 28 -17.28 -34.46 34.19
CA SER A 28 -16.86 -35.69 33.48
C SER A 28 -15.37 -35.72 33.13
N ASP A 29 -14.81 -34.55 32.81
CA ASP A 29 -13.39 -34.34 32.48
C ASP A 29 -12.44 -34.51 33.69
N ILE A 30 -12.85 -34.07 34.88
CA ILE A 30 -12.00 -34.10 36.09
C ILE A 30 -12.21 -35.36 36.93
N LEU A 31 -13.33 -36.07 36.76
CA LEU A 31 -13.66 -37.27 37.53
C LEU A 31 -12.57 -38.35 37.50
N PRO A 32 -11.94 -38.72 36.35
CA PRO A 32 -10.89 -39.73 36.32
C PRO A 32 -9.70 -39.37 37.21
N THR A 33 -9.31 -38.09 37.22
CA THR A 33 -8.20 -37.59 38.03
C THR A 33 -8.56 -37.57 39.50
N VAL A 34 -9.77 -37.09 39.85
CA VAL A 34 -10.25 -37.04 41.24
C VAL A 34 -10.39 -38.45 41.83
N ARG A 35 -10.86 -39.43 41.04
CA ARG A 35 -10.90 -40.85 41.47
C ARG A 35 -9.53 -41.40 41.83
N ARG A 36 -8.51 -41.06 41.02
CA ARG A 36 -7.15 -41.61 41.15
C ARG A 36 -6.27 -40.88 42.17
N ARG A 37 -6.42 -39.57 42.29
CA ARG A 37 -5.49 -38.70 43.05
C ARG A 37 -6.18 -37.86 44.13
N GLY A 38 -7.51 -37.88 44.21
CA GLY A 38 -8.26 -36.94 45.03
C GLY A 38 -8.22 -35.52 44.46
N VAL A 39 -8.74 -34.55 45.23
CA VAL A 39 -8.66 -33.14 44.87
C VAL A 39 -7.32 -32.60 45.35
N ILE A 40 -6.43 -32.23 44.41
CA ILE A 40 -5.08 -31.75 44.73
C ILE A 40 -5.08 -30.26 45.10
N GLN A 41 -5.82 -29.45 44.35
CA GLN A 41 -5.86 -28.00 44.55
C GLN A 41 -6.96 -27.64 45.56
N PRO A 42 -6.65 -26.98 46.70
CA PRO A 42 -7.64 -26.64 47.71
C PRO A 42 -8.79 -25.77 47.16
N VAL A 43 -10.01 -26.00 47.64
CA VAL A 43 -11.16 -25.10 47.35
C VAL A 43 -11.13 -23.91 48.30
N ILE A 44 -11.59 -22.73 47.87
CA ILE A 44 -11.58 -21.53 48.72
C ILE A 44 -12.91 -21.46 49.45
N VAL A 45 -12.87 -21.31 50.78
CA VAL A 45 -14.06 -21.30 51.64
C VAL A 45 -14.03 -20.14 52.63
N ARG A 46 -15.21 -19.77 53.14
CA ARG A 46 -15.37 -18.90 54.32
C ARG A 46 -16.26 -19.54 55.36
N ALA A 47 -16.16 -19.10 56.61
CA ALA A 47 -17.09 -19.51 57.66
C ALA A 47 -18.54 -19.15 57.29
N ASN A 48 -19.48 -20.07 57.55
CA ASN A 48 -20.91 -19.85 57.43
C ASN A 48 -21.49 -19.45 58.80
N CYS A 49 -22.72 -18.94 58.84
CA CYS A 49 -23.43 -18.57 60.07
C CYS A 49 -23.75 -19.74 61.02
N ALA A 50 -23.37 -20.97 60.68
CA ALA A 50 -23.55 -22.16 61.51
C ALA A 50 -22.19 -22.67 62.05
N PRO A 51 -22.13 -23.20 63.29
CA PRO A 51 -20.88 -23.70 63.87
C PRO A 51 -20.27 -24.79 62.99
N ASP A 52 -18.97 -24.66 62.70
CA ASP A 52 -18.18 -25.56 61.86
C ASP A 52 -18.65 -25.74 60.40
N ALA A 53 -19.59 -24.92 59.91
CA ALA A 53 -20.02 -24.97 58.52
C ALA A 53 -19.27 -23.92 57.69
N PHE A 54 -18.92 -24.27 56.45
CA PHE A 54 -18.20 -23.39 55.54
C PHE A 54 -18.90 -23.30 54.19
N GLU A 55 -18.86 -22.12 53.57
CA GLU A 55 -19.36 -21.92 52.22
C GLU A 55 -18.21 -21.82 51.21
N ILE A 56 -18.33 -22.54 50.09
CA ILE A 56 -17.38 -22.61 49.00
C ILE A 56 -17.55 -21.40 48.09
N ILE A 57 -16.49 -20.59 48.05
CA ILE A 57 -16.37 -19.37 47.25
C ILE A 57 -15.77 -19.67 45.88
N ALA A 58 -14.80 -20.59 45.80
CA ALA A 58 -14.15 -21.00 44.55
C ALA A 58 -13.89 -22.51 44.53
N GLY A 59 -13.98 -23.13 43.35
CA GLY A 59 -13.74 -24.58 43.19
C GLY A 59 -14.99 -25.48 43.24
N SER A 60 -16.18 -24.96 42.92
CA SER A 60 -17.45 -25.72 42.91
C SER A 60 -17.38 -27.04 42.12
N ARG A 61 -16.73 -27.06 40.94
CA ARG A 61 -16.53 -28.31 40.16
C ARG A 61 -15.76 -29.38 40.94
N ARG A 62 -14.71 -28.98 41.68
CA ARG A 62 -13.89 -29.91 42.48
C ARG A 62 -14.70 -30.50 43.63
N PHE A 63 -15.53 -29.69 44.27
CA PHE A 63 -16.48 -30.16 45.29
C PHE A 63 -17.49 -31.17 44.73
N HIS A 64 -18.12 -30.86 43.60
CA HIS A 64 -19.06 -31.79 42.96
C HIS A 64 -18.42 -33.10 42.51
N ALA A 65 -17.20 -33.06 41.97
CA ALA A 65 -16.45 -34.28 41.64
C ALA A 65 -16.14 -35.10 42.89
N ALA A 66 -15.73 -34.46 43.99
CA ALA A 66 -15.47 -35.13 45.26
C ALA A 66 -16.73 -35.78 45.85
N LEU A 67 -17.90 -35.12 45.75
CA LEU A 67 -19.18 -35.69 46.16
C LEU A 67 -19.54 -36.96 45.37
N ILE A 68 -19.32 -36.96 44.06
CA ILE A 68 -19.59 -38.13 43.21
C ILE A 68 -18.66 -39.29 43.61
N VAL A 69 -17.36 -39.03 43.75
CA VAL A 69 -16.38 -40.06 44.15
C VAL A 69 -16.69 -40.61 45.55
N ALA A 70 -17.05 -39.75 46.50
CA ALA A 70 -17.44 -40.18 47.84
C ALA A 70 -18.71 -41.06 47.81
N ALA A 71 -19.70 -40.72 46.97
CA ALA A 71 -20.90 -41.55 46.80
C ALA A 71 -20.59 -42.91 46.15
N GLU A 72 -19.69 -42.96 45.16
CA GLU A 72 -19.24 -44.19 44.51
C GLU A 72 -18.49 -45.12 45.48
N ARG A 73 -17.62 -44.56 46.34
CA ARG A 73 -16.88 -45.35 47.35
C ARG A 73 -17.78 -45.86 48.48
N ARG A 74 -18.76 -45.06 48.92
CA ARG A 74 -19.80 -45.53 49.86
C ARG A 74 -20.62 -46.69 49.28
N ALA A 75 -20.96 -46.63 48.00
CA ALA A 75 -21.73 -47.69 47.34
C ALA A 75 -20.94 -49.01 47.19
N THR A 76 -19.61 -48.94 47.18
CA THR A 76 -18.70 -50.10 47.04
C THR A 76 -18.17 -50.62 48.39
N GLY A 77 -18.48 -49.95 49.50
CA GLY A 77 -18.06 -50.34 50.85
C GLY A 77 -16.62 -49.92 51.20
N GLU A 78 -15.97 -49.12 50.35
CA GLU A 78 -14.60 -48.62 50.50
C GLU A 78 -14.58 -47.21 51.12
N ASP A 79 -15.45 -46.94 52.09
CA ASP A 79 -15.52 -45.65 52.78
C ASP A 79 -14.45 -45.57 53.87
N ASP A 80 -13.27 -45.07 53.53
CA ASP A 80 -12.32 -44.55 54.51
C ASP A 80 -12.76 -43.11 54.87
N GLY A 81 -12.80 -42.77 56.16
CA GLY A 81 -13.23 -41.43 56.60
C GLY A 81 -12.40 -40.28 56.01
N GLU A 82 -11.27 -40.56 55.37
CA GLU A 82 -10.42 -39.61 54.64
C GLU A 82 -11.00 -39.22 53.27
N THR A 83 -11.72 -40.10 52.57
CA THR A 83 -12.39 -39.76 51.29
C THR A 83 -13.46 -38.68 51.49
N ALA A 84 -13.97 -38.52 52.71
CA ALA A 84 -14.97 -37.51 53.06
C ALA A 84 -14.36 -36.12 53.35
N LEU A 85 -13.03 -35.96 53.32
CA LEU A 85 -12.36 -34.70 53.60
C LEU A 85 -11.91 -34.00 52.31
N LEU A 86 -12.17 -32.69 52.22
CA LEU A 86 -11.77 -31.87 51.08
C LEU A 86 -10.69 -30.86 51.52
N PRO A 87 -9.56 -30.74 50.80
CA PRO A 87 -8.60 -29.68 51.10
C PRO A 87 -9.23 -28.32 50.81
N CYS A 88 -9.21 -27.45 51.81
CA CYS A 88 -9.84 -26.14 51.80
C CYS A 88 -8.84 -25.06 52.22
N ALA A 89 -8.95 -23.91 51.57
CA ALA A 89 -8.27 -22.68 51.92
C ALA A 89 -9.31 -21.73 52.54
N ILE A 90 -9.24 -21.56 53.85
CA ILE A 90 -10.16 -20.76 54.65
C ILE A 90 -9.71 -19.30 54.59
N LEU A 91 -10.57 -18.43 54.04
CA LEU A 91 -10.39 -16.98 54.10
C LEU A 91 -10.61 -16.47 55.53
N ASP A 92 -9.86 -15.43 55.88
CA ASP A 92 -10.03 -14.74 57.16
C ASP A 92 -11.40 -13.99 57.16
N GLU A 93 -11.90 -13.57 58.33
CA GLU A 93 -13.18 -12.84 58.40
C GLU A 93 -13.12 -11.56 57.55
N GLY A 94 -13.80 -11.59 56.40
CA GLY A 94 -13.85 -10.52 55.41
C GLY A 94 -15.27 -10.30 54.90
N ASP A 95 -15.50 -9.17 54.24
CA ASP A 95 -16.81 -8.79 53.70
C ASP A 95 -17.18 -9.67 52.48
N ASP A 96 -18.45 -9.67 52.08
CA ASP A 96 -18.94 -10.36 50.87
C ASP A 96 -18.11 -9.97 49.63
N ALA A 97 -17.63 -8.73 49.58
CA ALA A 97 -16.77 -8.22 48.52
C ALA A 97 -15.40 -8.93 48.44
N ASP A 98 -14.76 -9.27 49.57
CA ASP A 98 -13.48 -9.99 49.59
C ASP A 98 -13.65 -11.45 49.13
N ALA A 99 -14.79 -12.05 49.48
CA ALA A 99 -15.18 -13.37 49.02
C ALA A 99 -15.46 -13.37 47.50
N VAL A 100 -16.20 -12.37 47.01
CA VAL A 100 -16.42 -12.14 45.58
C VAL A 100 -15.08 -12.01 44.86
N GLU A 101 -14.18 -11.16 45.36
CA GLU A 101 -12.87 -10.89 44.79
C GLU A 101 -12.00 -12.14 44.70
N ALA A 102 -11.88 -12.91 45.78
CA ALA A 102 -11.14 -14.17 45.80
C ALA A 102 -11.71 -15.23 44.84
N SER A 103 -13.05 -15.30 44.70
CA SER A 103 -13.72 -16.15 43.71
C SER A 103 -13.35 -15.78 42.28
N LEU A 104 -13.23 -14.47 42.03
CA LEU A 104 -12.99 -13.92 40.71
C LEU A 104 -11.52 -14.04 40.29
N ILE A 105 -10.58 -13.79 41.20
CA ILE A 105 -9.14 -13.96 40.95
C ILE A 105 -8.83 -15.40 40.53
N GLU A 106 -9.38 -16.40 41.22
CA GLU A 106 -9.15 -17.81 40.90
C GLU A 106 -9.69 -18.19 39.50
N ASN A 107 -10.82 -17.61 39.09
CA ASN A 107 -11.39 -17.88 37.78
C ASN A 107 -10.64 -17.15 36.66
N MET A 108 -10.25 -15.88 36.87
CA MET A 108 -9.55 -15.08 35.87
C MET A 108 -8.14 -15.61 35.59
N ALA A 109 -7.51 -16.30 36.55
CA ALA A 109 -6.17 -16.89 36.40
C ALA A 109 -6.12 -18.19 35.57
N ARG A 110 -7.26 -18.81 35.23
CA ARG A 110 -7.28 -20.14 34.57
C ARG A 110 -7.42 -20.08 33.04
N LEU A 111 -8.11 -19.08 32.51
CA LEU A 111 -8.40 -18.83 31.09
C LEU A 111 -8.76 -17.35 30.99
N ASP A 112 -8.22 -16.60 30.02
CA ASP A 112 -8.59 -15.19 29.82
C ASP A 112 -10.12 -15.12 29.64
N PRO A 113 -10.87 -14.59 30.63
CA PRO A 113 -12.33 -14.52 30.51
C PRO A 113 -12.68 -13.58 29.37
N ASP A 114 -13.75 -13.87 28.64
CA ASP A 114 -14.24 -12.98 27.59
C ASP A 114 -14.63 -11.60 28.18
N GLU A 115 -14.64 -10.55 27.34
CA GLU A 115 -14.87 -9.17 27.78
C GLU A 115 -16.26 -8.97 28.42
N VAL A 116 -17.27 -9.77 28.07
CA VAL A 116 -18.61 -9.68 28.66
C VAL A 116 -18.60 -10.26 30.07
N THR A 117 -17.93 -11.39 30.28
CA THR A 117 -17.71 -11.97 31.61
C THR A 117 -16.90 -11.03 32.51
N GLN A 118 -15.84 -10.39 31.98
CA GLN A 118 -15.10 -9.35 32.70
C GLN A 118 -15.99 -8.16 33.07
N TRP A 119 -16.89 -7.73 32.17
CA TRP A 119 -17.83 -6.66 32.44
C TRP A 119 -18.81 -7.00 33.57
N GLU A 120 -19.40 -8.20 33.57
CA GLU A 120 -20.28 -8.64 34.66
C GLU A 120 -19.55 -8.65 35.99
N THR A 121 -18.31 -9.12 35.97
CA THR A 121 -17.40 -9.21 37.11
C THR A 121 -17.09 -7.83 37.71
N PHE A 122 -16.56 -6.91 36.89
CA PHE A 122 -16.22 -5.56 37.34
C PHE A 122 -17.46 -4.77 37.76
N THR A 123 -18.60 -4.96 37.08
CA THR A 123 -19.86 -4.32 37.46
C THR A 123 -20.34 -4.78 38.83
N ARG A 124 -20.17 -6.07 39.18
CA ARG A 124 -20.51 -6.59 40.51
C ARG A 124 -19.66 -5.95 41.60
N LEU A 125 -18.35 -5.90 41.41
CA LEU A 125 -17.41 -5.28 42.35
C LEU A 125 -17.69 -3.78 42.56
N VAL A 126 -18.00 -3.06 41.49
CA VAL A 126 -18.39 -1.64 41.58
C VAL A 126 -19.71 -1.47 42.36
N LYS A 127 -20.70 -2.35 42.15
CA LYS A 127 -21.96 -2.33 42.91
C LYS A 127 -21.78 -2.65 44.39
N GLU A 128 -20.77 -3.46 44.73
CA GLU A 128 -20.37 -3.79 46.09
C GLU A 128 -19.46 -2.71 46.72
N GLY A 129 -19.18 -1.61 45.99
CA GLY A 129 -18.54 -0.41 46.54
C GLY A 129 -17.01 -0.33 46.32
N ARG A 130 -16.41 -1.23 45.55
CA ARG A 130 -14.97 -1.16 45.21
C ARG A 130 -14.69 -0.01 44.23
N LYS A 131 -13.55 0.68 44.41
CA LYS A 131 -13.10 1.71 43.47
C LYS A 131 -12.37 1.09 42.29
N LEU A 132 -12.32 1.82 41.18
CA LEU A 132 -11.63 1.38 39.95
C LEU A 132 -10.15 1.08 40.18
N ASP A 133 -9.47 1.90 40.98
CA ASP A 133 -8.05 1.74 41.32
C ASP A 133 -7.81 0.45 42.13
N ASP A 134 -8.70 0.14 43.08
CA ASP A 134 -8.64 -1.10 43.86
C ASP A 134 -8.80 -2.32 42.93
N ILE A 135 -9.79 -2.30 42.03
CA ILE A 135 -10.01 -3.35 41.03
C ILE A 135 -8.78 -3.51 40.11
N ALA A 136 -8.15 -2.40 39.71
CA ALA A 136 -6.94 -2.40 38.89
C ALA A 136 -5.78 -3.11 39.58
N MET A 137 -5.53 -2.76 40.86
CA MET A 137 -4.49 -3.38 41.67
C MET A 137 -4.77 -4.88 41.89
N THR A 138 -6.01 -5.24 42.22
CA THR A 138 -6.42 -6.62 42.47
C THR A 138 -6.16 -7.54 41.27
N PHE A 139 -6.51 -7.09 40.07
CA PHE A 139 -6.43 -7.93 38.87
C PHE A 139 -5.16 -7.70 38.03
N GLY A 140 -4.29 -6.77 38.44
CA GLY A 140 -3.06 -6.43 37.71
C GLY A 140 -3.34 -5.83 36.33
N LEU A 141 -4.48 -5.15 36.15
CA LEU A 141 -4.91 -4.56 34.89
C LEU A 141 -4.85 -3.02 34.97
N PRO A 142 -4.45 -2.31 33.90
CA PRO A 142 -4.53 -0.86 33.87
C PRO A 142 -5.97 -0.34 34.12
N GLU A 143 -6.12 0.75 34.86
CA GLU A 143 -7.44 1.36 35.16
C GLU A 143 -8.22 1.68 33.87
N LEU A 144 -7.52 2.08 32.80
CA LEU A 144 -8.10 2.32 31.48
C LEU A 144 -8.74 1.06 30.88
N THR A 145 -8.14 -0.12 31.08
CA THR A 145 -8.68 -1.41 30.64
C THR A 145 -10.00 -1.71 31.37
N ILE A 146 -10.06 -1.45 32.67
CA ILE A 146 -11.29 -1.64 33.46
C ILE A 146 -12.38 -0.67 33.01
N LYS A 147 -12.06 0.61 32.80
CA LYS A 147 -12.99 1.62 32.27
C LYS A 147 -13.56 1.21 30.91
N ARG A 148 -12.70 0.68 30.01
CA ARG A 148 -13.09 0.16 28.69
C ARG A 148 -14.05 -1.01 28.80
N VAL A 149 -13.77 -1.99 29.65
CA VAL A 149 -14.66 -3.14 29.88
C VAL A 149 -15.99 -2.69 30.48
N LEU A 150 -15.98 -1.78 31.46
CA LEU A 150 -17.19 -1.23 32.08
C LEU A 150 -18.08 -0.47 31.08
N ALA A 151 -17.49 0.14 30.04
CA ALA A 151 -18.23 0.84 28.98
C ALA A 151 -19.18 -0.09 28.19
N LEU A 152 -18.97 -1.42 28.20
CA LEU A 152 -19.92 -2.39 27.64
C LEU A 152 -21.31 -2.32 28.33
N GLY A 153 -21.38 -1.76 29.53
CA GLY A 153 -22.64 -1.47 30.22
C GLY A 153 -23.54 -0.49 29.48
N ASN A 154 -22.96 0.38 28.65
CA ASN A 154 -23.71 1.32 27.81
C ASN A 154 -24.45 0.65 26.65
N LEU A 155 -24.21 -0.63 26.39
CA LEU A 155 -24.89 -1.38 25.33
C LEU A 155 -26.28 -1.86 25.76
N LEU A 156 -27.16 -2.14 24.81
CA LEU A 156 -28.39 -2.89 25.06
C LEU A 156 -28.07 -4.36 25.38
N PRO A 157 -28.86 -5.04 26.25
CA PRO A 157 -28.61 -6.43 26.62
C PRO A 157 -28.45 -7.37 25.42
N ARG A 158 -29.25 -7.15 24.36
CA ARG A 158 -29.20 -7.92 23.13
C ARG A 158 -27.85 -7.81 22.42
N ILE A 159 -27.29 -6.60 22.30
CA ILE A 159 -25.99 -6.37 21.66
C ILE A 159 -24.87 -7.08 22.43
N ARG A 160 -24.89 -7.04 23.78
CA ARG A 160 -23.93 -7.79 24.59
C ARG A 160 -24.03 -9.30 24.38
N GLN A 161 -25.25 -9.83 24.25
CA GLN A 161 -25.47 -11.26 23.98
C GLN A 161 -24.98 -11.66 22.59
N MET A 162 -25.20 -10.81 21.57
CA MET A 162 -24.65 -11.05 20.23
C MET A 162 -23.11 -11.10 20.26
N TYR A 163 -22.46 -10.21 21.01
CA TYR A 163 -21.00 -10.25 21.18
C TYR A 163 -20.53 -11.51 21.92
N ALA A 164 -21.19 -11.87 23.02
CA ALA A 164 -20.86 -13.08 23.78
C ALA A 164 -21.02 -14.38 22.96
N ARG A 165 -21.84 -14.35 21.91
CA ARG A 165 -22.02 -15.46 20.94
C ARG A 165 -21.12 -15.34 19.72
N GLU A 166 -20.23 -14.36 19.69
CA GLU A 166 -19.33 -14.06 18.57
C GLU A 166 -20.07 -13.73 17.25
N GLU A 167 -21.33 -13.29 17.33
CA GLU A 167 -22.12 -12.87 16.16
C GLU A 167 -21.67 -11.49 15.62
N ILE A 168 -20.99 -10.70 16.46
CA ILE A 168 -20.40 -9.41 16.11
C ILE A 168 -18.96 -9.33 16.62
N ASP A 169 -18.12 -8.64 15.87
CA ASP A 169 -16.72 -8.48 16.19
C ASP A 169 -16.47 -7.37 17.23
N ARG A 170 -15.27 -7.42 17.81
CA ARG A 170 -14.81 -6.49 18.84
C ARG A 170 -14.84 -5.02 18.38
N ALA A 171 -14.55 -4.73 17.11
CA ALA A 171 -14.58 -3.35 16.62
C ALA A 171 -16.01 -2.80 16.57
N THR A 172 -16.98 -3.60 16.11
CA THR A 172 -18.41 -3.24 16.11
C THR A 172 -18.90 -2.90 17.51
N VAL A 173 -18.62 -3.78 18.48
CA VAL A 173 -19.09 -3.62 19.87
C VAL A 173 -18.54 -2.35 20.50
N ARG A 174 -17.25 -2.06 20.30
CA ARG A 174 -16.59 -0.85 20.79
C ARG A 174 -17.24 0.40 20.21
N HIS A 175 -17.49 0.45 18.89
CA HIS A 175 -18.19 1.58 18.28
C HIS A 175 -19.62 1.74 18.80
N LEU A 176 -20.36 0.65 19.05
CA LEU A 176 -21.71 0.72 19.62
C LEU A 176 -21.71 1.28 21.05
N THR A 177 -20.59 1.26 21.79
CA THR A 177 -20.51 1.91 23.12
C THR A 177 -20.60 3.43 23.03
N LEU A 178 -20.23 4.01 21.87
CA LEU A 178 -20.34 5.44 21.56
C LEU A 178 -21.76 5.83 21.14
N ALA A 179 -22.56 4.85 20.70
CA ALA A 179 -23.90 5.08 20.18
C ALA A 179 -24.89 5.38 21.29
N SER A 180 -25.77 6.36 21.06
CA SER A 180 -26.93 6.61 21.93
C SER A 180 -27.87 5.39 21.96
N LYS A 181 -28.70 5.26 23.00
CA LYS A 181 -29.67 4.16 23.10
C LYS A 181 -30.63 4.10 21.91
N ASN A 182 -30.95 5.25 21.29
CA ASN A 182 -31.78 5.29 20.09
C ASN A 182 -31.04 4.78 18.86
N GLN A 183 -29.77 5.17 18.67
CA GLN A 183 -28.93 4.63 17.59
C GLN A 183 -28.69 3.13 17.73
N GLN A 184 -28.48 2.62 18.95
CA GLN A 184 -28.37 1.18 19.20
C GLN A 184 -29.64 0.42 18.82
N LYS A 185 -30.84 0.99 19.07
CA LYS A 185 -32.11 0.40 18.63
C LYS A 185 -32.24 0.41 17.11
N ALA A 186 -31.86 1.51 16.46
CA ALA A 186 -31.87 1.60 15.00
C ALA A 186 -30.90 0.58 14.36
N TRP A 187 -29.71 0.42 14.93
CA TRP A 187 -28.73 -0.58 14.48
C TRP A 187 -29.27 -2.02 14.65
N LEU A 188 -29.92 -2.31 15.78
CA LEU A 188 -30.58 -3.61 15.98
C LEU A 188 -31.70 -3.86 14.96
N ALA A 189 -32.48 -2.83 14.59
CA ALA A 189 -33.50 -2.96 13.57
C ALA A 189 -32.91 -3.28 12.18
N LEU A 190 -31.73 -2.73 11.85
CA LEU A 190 -30.99 -3.11 10.64
C LEU A 190 -30.48 -4.55 10.72
N ALA A 191 -29.98 -4.98 11.88
CA ALA A 191 -29.52 -6.35 12.09
C ALA A 191 -30.67 -7.39 12.04
N ASP A 192 -31.91 -6.97 12.30
CA ASP A 192 -33.11 -7.80 12.22
C ASP A 192 -33.67 -7.96 10.81
N ASP A 193 -33.27 -7.09 9.89
CA ASP A 193 -33.74 -7.08 8.51
C ASP A 193 -32.76 -7.82 7.59
N PRO A 194 -33.11 -9.01 7.07
CA PRO A 194 -32.23 -9.80 6.23
C PRO A 194 -31.93 -9.18 4.86
N ASP A 195 -32.75 -8.22 4.40
CA ASP A 195 -32.59 -7.58 3.10
C ASP A 195 -31.78 -6.26 3.18
N THR A 196 -31.42 -5.82 4.38
CA THR A 196 -30.73 -4.56 4.62
C THR A 196 -29.29 -4.79 5.10
N TYR A 197 -28.35 -4.01 4.54
CA TYR A 197 -26.97 -4.04 4.98
C TYR A 197 -26.81 -3.48 6.40
N VAL A 198 -26.29 -4.30 7.32
CA VAL A 198 -25.92 -3.89 8.68
C VAL A 198 -24.48 -3.37 8.70
N PRO A 199 -24.25 -2.10 9.09
CA PRO A 199 -22.89 -1.57 9.17
C PRO A 199 -22.16 -2.15 10.38
N THR A 200 -20.96 -2.70 10.15
CA THR A 200 -20.07 -3.31 11.16
C THR A 200 -18.66 -2.75 11.04
N GLY A 201 -17.82 -3.02 12.05
CA GLY A 201 -16.41 -2.61 12.09
C GLY A 201 -16.25 -1.10 11.89
N HIS A 202 -15.37 -0.71 10.95
CA HIS A 202 -15.12 0.69 10.61
C HIS A 202 -16.32 1.39 9.95
N GLN A 203 -17.18 0.66 9.21
CA GLN A 203 -18.34 1.26 8.54
C GLN A 203 -19.40 1.73 9.53
N LEU A 204 -19.49 1.05 10.68
CA LEU A 204 -20.39 1.45 11.76
C LEU A 204 -20.05 2.84 12.32
N LYS A 205 -18.76 3.17 12.44
CA LYS A 205 -18.33 4.48 12.94
C LYS A 205 -18.82 5.61 12.03
N ALA A 206 -18.76 5.40 10.71
CA ALA A 206 -19.28 6.35 9.74
C ALA A 206 -20.81 6.49 9.80
N TRP A 207 -21.51 5.37 9.96
CA TRP A 207 -22.96 5.36 10.12
C TRP A 207 -23.42 6.09 11.40
N LEU A 208 -22.73 5.89 12.53
CA LEU A 208 -23.05 6.53 13.80
C LEU A 208 -22.88 8.05 13.79
N LEU A 209 -21.86 8.53 13.07
CA LEU A 209 -21.49 9.94 13.02
C LEU A 209 -22.04 10.67 11.78
N GLY A 210 -22.95 10.03 11.03
CA GLY A 210 -23.62 10.65 9.89
C GLY A 210 -22.71 10.92 8.68
N GLY A 211 -21.57 10.23 8.57
CA GLY A 211 -20.59 10.46 7.50
C GLY A 211 -19.16 10.12 7.91
N GLN A 212 -18.17 10.79 7.32
CA GLN A 212 -16.77 10.67 7.72
C GLN A 212 -16.59 11.12 9.18
N SER A 213 -15.91 10.32 10.01
CA SER A 213 -15.62 10.68 11.40
C SER A 213 -14.58 11.79 11.45
N ILE A 214 -14.96 12.97 11.95
CA ILE A 214 -14.07 14.14 12.02
C ILE A 214 -13.45 14.24 13.40
N GLY A 215 -12.12 14.11 13.47
CA GLY A 215 -11.37 14.20 14.72
C GLY A 215 -11.20 15.64 15.22
N ALA A 216 -11.39 15.86 16.52
CA ALA A 216 -11.22 17.16 17.17
C ALA A 216 -9.81 17.74 16.99
N LYS A 217 -8.79 16.88 16.83
CA LYS A 217 -7.40 17.28 16.56
C LYS A 217 -7.20 18.06 15.25
N TYR A 218 -8.15 17.94 14.31
CA TYR A 218 -8.08 18.63 13.03
C TYR A 218 -8.79 19.99 13.04
N ALA A 219 -9.43 20.37 14.14
CA ALA A 219 -10.08 21.67 14.26
C ALA A 219 -9.04 22.80 14.24
N LEU A 220 -9.24 23.78 13.37
CA LEU A 220 -8.44 25.02 13.31
C LEU A 220 -8.91 26.08 14.32
N PHE A 221 -9.96 25.77 15.07
CA PHE A 221 -10.57 26.63 16.08
C PHE A 221 -10.49 25.99 17.47
N ASP A 222 -10.69 26.81 18.49
CA ASP A 222 -10.75 26.34 19.87
C ASP A 222 -12.02 25.51 20.10
N VAL A 223 -11.84 24.20 20.29
CA VAL A 223 -12.94 23.24 20.45
C VAL A 223 -13.78 23.52 21.70
N GLU A 224 -13.16 23.92 22.81
CA GLU A 224 -13.87 24.20 24.07
C GLU A 224 -14.67 25.50 23.96
N ALA A 225 -14.06 26.55 23.41
CA ALA A 225 -14.74 27.83 23.19
C ALA A 225 -15.86 27.75 22.14
N SER A 226 -15.78 26.80 21.20
CA SER A 226 -16.81 26.60 20.16
C SER A 226 -18.15 26.09 20.71
N GLY A 227 -18.14 25.44 21.88
CA GLY A 227 -19.31 24.79 22.46
C GLY A 227 -19.86 23.60 21.67
N LEU A 228 -19.14 23.13 20.65
CA LEU A 228 -19.55 21.98 19.83
C LEU A 228 -19.46 20.67 20.63
N ALA A 229 -20.49 19.84 20.51
CA ALA A 229 -20.53 18.55 21.19
C ALA A 229 -19.49 17.58 20.59
N THR A 230 -18.62 17.04 21.44
CA THR A 230 -17.63 16.01 21.07
C THR A 230 -17.91 14.69 21.77
N ILE A 231 -17.52 13.60 21.11
CA ILE A 231 -17.65 12.22 21.59
C ILE A 231 -16.23 11.68 21.74
N ALA A 232 -15.82 11.40 22.97
CA ALA A 232 -14.52 10.78 23.26
C ALA A 232 -14.59 9.27 22.98
N ASP A 233 -13.67 8.76 22.17
CA ASP A 233 -13.55 7.32 21.96
C ASP A 233 -12.76 6.69 23.12
N LEU A 234 -13.48 6.04 24.05
CA LEU A 234 -12.87 5.35 25.19
C LEU A 234 -11.89 4.23 24.80
N PHE A 235 -11.92 3.76 23.55
CA PHE A 235 -11.07 2.69 23.03
C PHE A 235 -9.93 3.20 22.14
N GLY A 236 -9.83 4.51 21.89
CA GLY A 236 -8.74 5.18 21.19
C GLY A 236 -8.27 6.44 21.92
N ASP A 237 -7.42 7.24 21.28
CA ASP A 237 -6.94 8.53 21.79
C ASP A 237 -7.65 9.73 21.13
N ASP A 238 -8.64 9.46 20.27
CA ASP A 238 -9.29 10.47 19.46
C ASP A 238 -10.65 10.89 20.07
N CYS A 239 -10.91 12.20 20.06
CA CYS A 239 -12.26 12.76 20.23
C CYS A 239 -12.82 13.13 18.86
N TYR A 240 -14.12 12.93 18.64
CA TYR A 240 -14.80 13.23 17.38
C TYR A 240 -15.93 14.23 17.58
N PHE A 241 -16.26 15.02 16.56
CA PHE A 241 -17.45 15.87 16.62
C PHE A 241 -18.74 15.05 16.44
N ALA A 242 -19.76 15.37 17.23
CA ALA A 242 -21.07 14.73 17.13
C ALA A 242 -21.89 15.22 15.93
N ASP A 243 -21.63 16.44 15.46
CA ASP A 243 -22.29 17.09 14.33
C ASP A 243 -21.24 17.57 13.33
N GLY A 244 -21.20 16.90 12.17
CA GLY A 244 -20.26 17.21 11.10
C GLY A 244 -20.55 18.54 10.41
N ASP A 245 -21.82 18.94 10.28
CA ASP A 245 -22.20 20.19 9.63
C ASP A 245 -21.82 21.39 10.52
N ALA A 246 -22.05 21.27 11.83
CA ALA A 246 -21.62 22.28 12.80
C ALA A 246 -20.09 22.43 12.83
N PHE A 247 -19.35 21.32 12.74
CA PHE A 247 -17.89 21.35 12.56
C PHE A 247 -17.51 22.09 11.28
N TRP A 248 -18.07 21.72 10.12
CA TRP A 248 -17.69 22.32 8.83
C TRP A 248 -17.97 23.81 8.77
N ASN A 249 -19.06 24.28 9.40
CA ASN A 249 -19.34 25.71 9.52
C ASN A 249 -18.25 26.45 10.30
N ALA A 250 -17.84 25.92 11.47
CA ALA A 250 -16.77 26.52 12.28
C ALA A 250 -15.39 26.41 11.60
N GLN A 251 -15.10 25.27 10.96
CA GLN A 251 -13.84 25.02 10.26
C GLN A 251 -13.68 25.94 9.05
N ASN A 252 -14.73 26.10 8.23
CA ASN A 252 -14.69 27.00 7.08
C ASN A 252 -14.53 28.48 7.50
N ALA A 253 -15.15 28.89 8.61
CA ALA A 253 -14.94 30.22 9.17
C ALA A 253 -13.49 30.43 9.63
N ALA A 254 -12.87 29.42 10.25
CA ALA A 254 -11.46 29.47 10.64
C ALA A 254 -10.50 29.48 9.42
N ILE A 255 -10.82 28.70 8.38
CA ILE A 255 -10.08 28.71 7.10
C ILE A 255 -10.14 30.10 6.47
N GLU A 256 -11.31 30.73 6.42
CA GLU A 256 -11.46 32.07 5.82
C GLU A 256 -10.70 33.13 6.62
N ALA A 257 -10.77 33.10 7.96
CA ALA A 257 -9.98 34.00 8.81
C ALA A 257 -8.46 33.83 8.59
N ARG A 258 -7.99 32.59 8.40
CA ARG A 258 -6.58 32.32 8.09
C ARG A 258 -6.21 32.78 6.68
N ARG A 259 -7.13 32.65 5.72
CA ARG A 259 -7.00 33.19 4.36
C ARG A 259 -6.83 34.70 4.37
N GLU A 260 -7.67 35.43 5.11
CA GLU A 260 -7.54 36.89 5.28
C GLU A 260 -6.18 37.26 5.88
N THR A 261 -5.74 36.55 6.92
CA THR A 261 -4.41 36.76 7.54
C THR A 261 -3.27 36.63 6.52
N TYR A 262 -3.30 35.60 5.67
CA TYR A 262 -2.28 35.41 4.65
C TYR A 262 -2.32 36.50 3.55
N LEU A 263 -3.49 37.01 3.20
CA LEU A 263 -3.60 38.14 2.27
C LEU A 263 -3.01 39.41 2.89
N ASP A 264 -3.27 39.67 4.17
CA ASP A 264 -2.70 40.80 4.91
C ASP A 264 -1.17 40.69 5.09
N GLU A 265 -0.65 39.48 5.21
CA GLU A 265 0.79 39.18 5.21
C GLU A 265 1.47 39.36 3.83
N GLY A 266 0.72 39.79 2.81
CA GLY A 266 1.21 40.15 1.49
C GLY A 266 1.45 38.97 0.55
N TRP A 267 0.75 37.85 0.75
CA TRP A 267 0.71 36.78 -0.26
C TRP A 267 -0.13 37.23 -1.46
N ALA A 268 0.25 36.78 -2.66
CA ALA A 268 -0.39 37.25 -3.90
C ALA A 268 -1.85 36.79 -4.04
N ASP A 269 -2.14 35.59 -3.53
CA ASP A 269 -3.47 34.96 -3.53
C ASP A 269 -3.47 33.75 -2.59
N VAL A 270 -4.65 33.34 -2.14
CA VAL A 270 -4.87 32.17 -1.27
C VAL A 270 -6.01 31.34 -1.85
N VAL A 271 -5.68 30.13 -2.28
CA VAL A 271 -6.59 29.22 -2.97
C VAL A 271 -7.01 28.09 -2.03
N ILE A 272 -8.31 27.93 -1.81
CA ILE A 272 -8.86 26.81 -1.05
C ILE A 272 -9.11 25.64 -2.01
N VAL A 273 -8.43 24.52 -1.78
CA VAL A 273 -8.63 23.27 -2.53
C VAL A 273 -9.74 22.48 -1.82
N PRO A 274 -10.87 22.20 -2.49
CA PRO A 274 -12.01 21.55 -1.85
C PRO A 274 -11.73 20.08 -1.54
N PRO A 275 -12.48 19.45 -0.62
CA PRO A 275 -12.32 18.03 -0.25
C PRO A 275 -12.43 17.02 -1.39
N SER A 276 -13.01 17.41 -2.52
CA SER A 276 -13.09 16.61 -3.74
C SER A 276 -11.81 16.59 -4.57
N GLU A 277 -10.86 17.49 -4.27
CA GLU A 277 -9.60 17.67 -4.99
C GLU A 277 -8.42 17.48 -4.03
N HIS A 278 -7.22 17.24 -4.59
CA HIS A 278 -6.00 17.01 -3.81
C HIS A 278 -4.91 17.95 -4.28
N PHE A 279 -4.21 18.61 -3.33
CA PHE A 279 -3.03 19.40 -3.67
C PHE A 279 -1.83 18.48 -3.97
N SER A 280 -1.59 18.24 -5.25
CA SER A 280 -0.49 17.41 -5.72
C SER A 280 0.79 18.23 -5.88
N THR A 281 1.66 18.23 -4.86
CA THR A 281 2.89 19.05 -4.82
C THR A 281 3.76 18.97 -6.08
N TRP A 282 3.76 17.83 -6.80
CA TRP A 282 4.52 17.66 -8.04
C TRP A 282 4.01 18.49 -9.24
N GLU A 283 2.78 19.02 -9.20
CA GLU A 283 2.21 19.89 -10.25
C GLU A 283 2.61 21.37 -10.08
N TYR A 284 3.24 21.70 -8.97
CA TYR A 284 3.58 23.06 -8.56
C TYR A 284 5.09 23.23 -8.37
N GLU A 285 5.54 24.48 -8.41
CA GLU A 285 6.92 24.87 -8.11
C GLU A 285 6.95 25.88 -6.97
N LYS A 286 7.99 25.81 -6.13
CA LYS A 286 8.19 26.75 -5.02
C LYS A 286 8.50 28.16 -5.56
N ALA A 287 7.70 29.14 -5.14
CA ALA A 287 7.91 30.55 -5.42
C ALA A 287 7.64 31.38 -4.16
N GLY A 288 8.60 32.21 -3.76
CA GLY A 288 8.41 33.13 -2.63
C GLY A 288 7.41 34.25 -2.95
N LYS A 289 6.94 34.97 -1.91
CA LYS A 289 5.97 36.07 -1.98
C LYS A 289 6.23 37.06 -3.15
N ARG A 290 7.48 37.55 -3.28
CA ARG A 290 7.89 38.51 -4.32
C ARG A 290 7.85 37.97 -5.75
N LYS A 291 7.80 36.65 -5.93
CA LYS A 291 7.74 35.98 -7.25
C LYS A 291 6.31 35.55 -7.62
N GLY A 292 5.29 36.04 -6.89
CA GLY A 292 3.90 35.69 -7.14
C GLY A 292 3.47 34.35 -6.55
N GLY A 293 4.21 33.84 -5.57
CA GLY A 293 3.82 32.65 -4.80
C GLY A 293 2.47 32.84 -4.12
N ARG A 294 1.66 31.77 -4.13
CA ARG A 294 0.34 31.69 -3.48
C ARG A 294 0.38 30.71 -2.33
N VAL A 295 -0.63 30.78 -1.47
CA VAL A 295 -0.88 29.76 -0.45
C VAL A 295 -2.03 28.87 -0.93
N TYR A 296 -1.84 27.56 -0.90
CA TYR A 296 -2.91 26.60 -1.16
C TYR A 296 -3.34 25.97 0.15
N VAL A 297 -4.62 26.06 0.46
CA VAL A 297 -5.24 25.46 1.65
C VAL A 297 -5.88 24.16 1.22
N ASP A 298 -5.22 23.04 1.50
CA ASP A 298 -5.68 21.70 1.14
C ASP A 298 -6.60 21.17 2.25
N VAL A 299 -7.90 21.07 1.94
CA VAL A 299 -8.94 20.64 2.89
C VAL A 299 -9.31 19.20 2.59
N ARG A 300 -9.09 18.29 3.53
CA ARG A 300 -9.43 16.86 3.40
C ARG A 300 -10.83 16.58 3.96
N ALA A 301 -11.48 15.54 3.43
CA ALA A 301 -12.83 15.13 3.86
C ALA A 301 -12.91 14.68 5.34
N ASN A 302 -11.79 14.30 5.97
CA ASN A 302 -11.69 13.97 7.39
C ASN A 302 -11.56 15.21 8.30
N GLY A 303 -11.59 16.42 7.74
CA GLY A 303 -11.44 17.69 8.43
C GLY A 303 -10.01 18.22 8.53
N GLU A 304 -9.00 17.46 8.12
CA GLU A 304 -7.60 17.89 8.12
C GLU A 304 -7.37 19.01 7.11
N VAL A 305 -6.65 20.06 7.53
CA VAL A 305 -6.33 21.21 6.70
C VAL A 305 -4.83 21.44 6.69
N THR A 306 -4.23 21.45 5.50
CA THR A 306 -2.80 21.72 5.33
C THR A 306 -2.57 23.00 4.53
N PHE A 307 -1.68 23.86 5.01
CA PHE A 307 -1.31 25.11 4.35
C PHE A 307 -0.01 24.95 3.56
N HIS A 308 -0.10 24.98 2.25
CA HIS A 308 1.03 24.91 1.34
C HIS A 308 1.44 26.31 0.91
N GLU A 309 2.44 26.87 1.58
CA GLU A 309 2.90 28.23 1.31
C GLU A 309 3.91 28.31 0.15
N GLY A 310 3.75 29.33 -0.68
CA GLY A 310 4.73 29.72 -1.68
C GLY A 310 4.81 28.77 -2.86
N TYR A 311 3.66 28.50 -3.49
CA TYR A 311 3.59 27.69 -4.70
C TYR A 311 2.98 28.48 -5.86
N VAL A 312 3.39 28.12 -7.07
CA VAL A 312 2.75 28.50 -8.34
C VAL A 312 2.64 27.25 -9.19
N SER A 313 1.59 27.16 -10.02
CA SER A 313 1.46 26.01 -10.93
C SER A 313 2.66 25.96 -11.88
N ARG A 314 3.14 24.78 -12.29
CA ARG A 314 4.24 24.65 -13.27
C ARG A 314 4.00 25.45 -14.55
N LYS A 315 2.74 25.53 -15.00
CA LYS A 315 2.32 26.32 -16.16
C LYS A 315 2.55 27.82 -15.95
N GLU A 316 2.28 28.33 -14.76
CA GLU A 316 2.52 29.72 -14.38
C GLU A 316 3.99 29.99 -14.06
N ALA A 317 4.70 29.06 -13.40
CA ALA A 317 6.14 29.15 -13.18
C ALA A 317 6.89 29.29 -14.51
N SER A 318 6.54 28.45 -15.50
CA SER A 318 7.03 28.58 -16.88
C SER A 318 6.65 29.93 -17.49
N ARG A 319 5.45 30.47 -17.23
CA ARG A 319 5.04 31.80 -17.74
C ARG A 319 5.83 32.93 -17.08
N ILE A 320 6.05 32.88 -15.77
CA ILE A 320 6.82 33.87 -15.00
C ILE A 320 8.30 33.81 -15.40
N ALA A 321 8.87 32.62 -15.57
CA ALA A 321 10.22 32.44 -16.12
C ALA A 321 10.32 33.04 -17.53
N LYS A 322 9.30 32.85 -18.37
CA LYS A 322 9.22 33.48 -19.69
C LYS A 322 9.12 35.02 -19.60
N THR A 323 8.33 35.56 -18.67
CA THR A 323 8.21 37.01 -18.47
C THR A 323 9.47 37.64 -17.85
N GLN A 324 10.16 36.96 -16.94
CA GLN A 324 11.44 37.41 -16.39
C GLN A 324 12.56 37.35 -17.44
N ALA A 325 12.55 36.37 -18.34
CA ALA A 325 13.43 36.34 -19.51
C ALA A 325 13.16 37.50 -20.49
N ILE A 326 11.91 37.98 -20.57
CA ILE A 326 11.56 39.19 -21.34
C ILE A 326 12.11 40.46 -20.66
N GLY A 327 12.15 40.49 -19.32
CA GLY A 327 12.76 41.58 -18.53
C GLY A 327 14.30 41.63 -18.60
N SER A 328 14.98 40.52 -18.92
CA SER A 328 16.42 40.47 -19.16
C SER A 328 16.82 40.79 -20.60
N GLY A 329 15.89 41.26 -21.45
CA GLY A 329 16.15 41.59 -22.85
C GLY A 329 16.43 40.39 -23.75
N GLN A 330 16.38 39.16 -23.24
CA GLN A 330 16.48 37.96 -24.06
C GLN A 330 15.11 37.62 -24.65
N LYS A 331 14.88 38.03 -25.91
CA LYS A 331 13.78 37.49 -26.71
C LYS A 331 13.89 35.96 -26.70
N ILE A 332 12.90 35.28 -26.13
CA ILE A 332 12.77 33.83 -26.22
C ILE A 332 12.73 33.46 -27.71
N ALA A 333 13.79 32.83 -28.19
CA ALA A 333 13.87 32.38 -29.57
C ALA A 333 12.77 31.34 -29.82
N ARG A 334 12.11 31.44 -30.97
CA ARG A 334 11.15 30.42 -31.40
C ARG A 334 11.86 29.06 -31.47
N PRO A 335 11.29 27.98 -30.89
CA PRO A 335 11.90 26.66 -30.96
C PRO A 335 12.05 26.22 -32.43
N GLU A 336 13.12 25.47 -32.70
CA GLU A 336 13.44 24.97 -34.04
C GLU A 336 12.34 24.10 -34.64
N ILE A 337 11.71 23.26 -33.80
CA ILE A 337 10.63 22.36 -34.19
C ILE A 337 9.36 22.57 -33.37
N THR A 338 8.23 22.19 -33.97
CA THR A 338 6.92 22.20 -33.30
C THR A 338 6.79 20.96 -32.41
N SER A 339 5.85 20.98 -31.46
CA SER A 339 5.55 19.80 -30.62
C SER A 339 5.09 18.59 -31.45
N THR A 340 4.35 18.82 -32.53
CA THR A 340 3.94 17.75 -33.45
C THR A 340 5.14 17.12 -34.17
N MET A 341 6.08 17.93 -34.65
CA MET A 341 7.32 17.43 -35.26
C MET A 341 8.18 16.70 -34.21
N GLN A 342 8.25 17.22 -32.98
CA GLN A 342 8.93 16.53 -31.88
C GLN A 342 8.35 15.15 -31.62
N THR A 343 7.02 15.04 -31.53
CA THR A 343 6.33 13.75 -31.31
C THR A 343 6.62 12.76 -32.45
N TYR A 344 6.58 13.24 -33.70
CA TYR A 344 6.91 12.43 -34.87
C TYR A 344 8.34 11.86 -34.78
N ILE A 345 9.32 12.70 -34.43
CA ILE A 345 10.72 12.30 -34.26
C ILE A 345 10.87 11.26 -33.13
N ASP A 346 10.27 11.52 -31.97
CA ASP A 346 10.40 10.65 -30.80
C ASP A 346 9.85 9.25 -31.07
N LEU A 347 8.71 9.15 -31.77
CA LEU A 347 8.08 7.86 -32.09
C LEU A 347 8.90 7.05 -33.10
N HIS A 348 9.42 7.65 -34.17
CA HIS A 348 10.24 6.93 -35.15
C HIS A 348 11.59 6.48 -34.57
N ARG A 349 12.23 7.32 -33.75
CA ARG A 349 13.47 6.94 -33.05
C ARG A 349 13.23 5.80 -32.08
N HIS A 350 12.14 5.87 -31.33
CA HIS A 350 11.73 4.81 -30.41
C HIS A 350 11.49 3.49 -31.15
N ALA A 351 10.74 3.50 -32.26
CA ALA A 351 10.49 2.32 -33.08
C ALA A 351 11.79 1.70 -33.62
N ALA A 352 12.75 2.52 -34.07
CA ALA A 352 14.03 2.02 -34.55
C ALA A 352 14.89 1.39 -33.44
N VAL A 353 14.86 1.94 -32.23
CA VAL A 353 15.51 1.34 -31.05
C VAL A 353 14.84 0.00 -30.69
N ARG A 354 13.51 -0.05 -30.67
CA ARG A 354 12.73 -1.28 -30.46
C ARG A 354 13.05 -2.37 -31.47
N ALA A 355 13.18 -2.02 -32.75
CA ALA A 355 13.54 -2.98 -33.79
C ALA A 355 15.00 -3.46 -33.65
N THR A 356 15.92 -2.57 -33.32
CA THR A 356 17.35 -2.90 -33.25
C THR A 356 17.72 -3.70 -31.99
N ILE A 357 17.06 -3.44 -30.84
CA ILE A 357 17.34 -4.15 -29.58
C ILE A 357 16.98 -5.64 -29.65
N LEU A 358 16.11 -6.06 -30.58
CA LEU A 358 15.79 -7.47 -30.85
C LEU A 358 17.04 -8.31 -31.13
N GLY A 359 18.07 -7.71 -31.75
CA GLY A 359 19.36 -8.36 -32.00
C GLY A 359 20.29 -8.42 -30.80
N SER A 360 19.89 -7.92 -29.62
CA SER A 360 20.74 -7.82 -28.44
C SER A 360 20.01 -8.10 -27.11
N PRO A 361 19.53 -9.34 -26.87
CA PRO A 361 18.76 -9.67 -25.67
C PRO A 361 19.48 -9.42 -24.35
N GLY A 362 20.81 -9.61 -24.33
CA GLY A 362 21.63 -9.33 -23.16
C GLY A 362 21.65 -7.85 -22.74
N ILE A 363 21.44 -6.93 -23.69
CA ILE A 363 21.35 -5.48 -23.42
C ILE A 363 19.97 -5.17 -22.83
N ALA A 364 18.90 -5.76 -23.37
CA ALA A 364 17.54 -5.60 -22.84
C ALA A 364 17.41 -6.09 -21.39
N LEU A 365 18.00 -7.23 -21.04
CA LEU A 365 18.02 -7.71 -19.65
C LEU A 365 18.71 -6.71 -18.71
N ARG A 366 19.86 -6.16 -19.11
CA ARG A 366 20.59 -5.16 -18.31
C ARG A 366 19.78 -3.88 -18.14
N LEU A 367 19.07 -3.46 -19.18
CA LEU A 367 18.17 -2.31 -19.12
C LEU A 367 16.98 -2.56 -18.19
N MET A 368 16.40 -3.76 -18.21
CA MET A 368 15.35 -4.18 -17.29
C MET A 368 15.85 -4.18 -15.84
N VAL A 369 17.08 -4.64 -15.59
CA VAL A 369 17.72 -4.56 -14.26
C VAL A 369 18.03 -3.11 -13.84
N ALA A 370 18.43 -2.24 -14.77
CA ALA A 370 18.63 -0.83 -14.47
C ALA A 370 17.31 -0.14 -14.06
N HIS A 371 16.22 -0.48 -14.76
CA HIS A 371 14.88 -0.11 -14.33
C HIS A 371 14.61 -0.69 -12.93
N ALA A 372 14.94 -1.97 -12.67
CA ALA A 372 14.87 -2.68 -11.34
C ALA A 372 15.40 -1.89 -10.17
N ILE A 373 16.53 -1.24 -10.40
CA ILE A 373 17.30 -0.63 -9.33
C ILE A 373 16.93 0.84 -9.14
N VAL A 374 16.81 1.59 -10.22
CA VAL A 374 16.64 3.07 -10.18
C VAL A 374 15.17 3.47 -10.21
N GLY A 375 14.29 2.59 -10.68
CA GLY A 375 12.93 2.93 -11.07
C GLY A 375 12.88 3.64 -12.42
N SER A 376 11.70 3.72 -13.00
CA SER A 376 11.43 4.52 -14.20
C SER A 376 10.09 5.22 -14.01
N HIS A 377 9.95 6.39 -14.64
CA HIS A 377 8.71 7.17 -14.65
C HIS A 377 7.51 6.41 -15.26
N LEU A 378 7.78 5.33 -16.00
CA LEU A 378 6.77 4.41 -16.51
C LEU A 378 6.77 3.04 -15.81
N TRP A 379 7.65 2.79 -14.85
CA TRP A 379 7.73 1.49 -14.22
C TRP A 379 6.83 1.34 -13.00
N SER A 380 5.55 1.42 -13.33
CA SER A 380 4.44 0.66 -12.79
C SER A 380 3.77 0.03 -14.01
N ILE A 381 3.52 -1.27 -14.05
CA ILE A 381 3.07 -1.97 -15.27
C ILE A 381 1.75 -1.37 -15.78
N ARG A 382 1.81 -0.57 -16.86
CA ARG A 382 0.69 -0.05 -17.66
C ARG A 382 1.13 0.10 -19.12
N PRO A 383 0.25 -0.13 -20.10
CA PRO A 383 0.62 -0.01 -21.52
C PRO A 383 0.88 1.46 -21.91
N GLU A 384 1.95 1.71 -22.67
CA GLU A 384 2.18 2.98 -23.37
C GLU A 384 1.13 3.10 -24.50
N PRO A 385 0.25 4.11 -24.49
CA PRO A 385 -0.95 4.14 -25.34
C PRO A 385 -0.67 4.21 -26.84
N GLN A 386 0.55 4.55 -27.28
CA GLN A 386 0.91 4.71 -28.71
C GLN A 386 -0.08 5.57 -29.52
N THR A 387 -0.83 6.47 -28.86
CA THR A 387 -1.84 7.29 -29.53
C THR A 387 -1.30 8.69 -29.84
N SER A 388 -1.25 9.05 -31.12
CA SER A 388 -1.27 10.45 -31.56
C SER A 388 -2.71 10.89 -31.83
N ARG A 389 -3.10 12.11 -31.45
CA ARG A 389 -4.42 12.69 -31.82
C ARG A 389 -4.54 13.04 -33.31
N ASN A 390 -3.46 12.86 -34.07
CA ASN A 390 -3.40 13.11 -35.49
C ASN A 390 -3.36 11.79 -36.25
N GLU A 391 -4.40 11.54 -37.05
CA GLU A 391 -4.61 10.34 -37.85
C GLU A 391 -3.43 10.08 -38.82
N ALA A 392 -2.90 11.12 -39.47
CA ALA A 392 -1.76 11.00 -40.39
C ALA A 392 -0.45 10.56 -39.71
N VAL A 393 -0.28 10.85 -38.42
CA VAL A 393 0.90 10.39 -37.66
C VAL A 393 0.74 8.92 -37.25
N ARG A 394 -0.50 8.46 -37.06
CA ARG A 394 -0.79 7.06 -36.76
C ARG A 394 -0.60 6.19 -38.00
N ASP A 395 -1.16 6.62 -39.13
CA ASP A 395 -1.02 5.92 -40.41
C ASP A 395 0.45 5.82 -40.86
N SER A 396 1.26 6.87 -40.61
CA SER A 396 2.70 6.86 -40.90
C SER A 396 3.47 5.84 -40.03
N LEU A 397 3.13 5.73 -38.75
CA LEU A 397 3.75 4.77 -37.83
C LEU A 397 3.33 3.33 -38.13
N ASP A 398 2.05 3.08 -38.39
CA ASP A 398 1.51 1.74 -38.68
C ASP A 398 2.14 1.14 -39.94
N ASN A 399 2.58 1.98 -40.88
CA ASN A 399 3.28 1.58 -42.10
C ASN A 399 4.82 1.62 -41.96
N ALA A 400 5.38 1.95 -40.79
CA ALA A 400 6.82 2.04 -40.61
C ALA A 400 7.44 0.63 -40.62
N PRO A 401 8.51 0.38 -41.42
CA PRO A 401 9.17 -0.93 -41.48
C PRO A 401 9.66 -1.45 -40.12
N ALA A 402 10.01 -0.54 -39.20
CA ALA A 402 10.44 -0.88 -37.85
C ALA A 402 9.30 -1.45 -36.98
N GLU A 403 8.07 -0.93 -37.11
CA GLU A 403 6.93 -1.43 -36.32
C GLU A 403 6.46 -2.78 -36.85
N ALA A 404 6.46 -2.98 -38.17
CA ALA A 404 6.13 -4.28 -38.77
C ALA A 404 7.07 -5.40 -38.29
N VAL A 405 8.38 -5.14 -38.22
CA VAL A 405 9.37 -6.11 -37.73
C VAL A 405 9.19 -6.39 -36.23
N PHE A 406 8.84 -5.38 -35.43
CA PHE A 406 8.58 -5.57 -34.01
C PHE A 406 7.27 -6.33 -33.77
N ASP A 407 6.21 -6.01 -34.52
CA ASP A 407 4.90 -6.67 -34.42
C ASP A 407 4.99 -8.16 -34.76
N GLU A 408 5.74 -8.53 -35.81
CA GLU A 408 6.00 -9.93 -36.16
C GLU A 408 6.58 -10.71 -34.97
N ARG A 409 7.55 -10.12 -34.26
CA ARG A 409 8.18 -10.74 -33.08
C ARG A 409 7.27 -10.72 -31.86
N ARG A 410 6.47 -9.67 -31.67
CA ARG A 410 5.45 -9.58 -30.62
C ARG A 410 4.41 -10.69 -30.78
N GLN A 411 3.86 -10.89 -31.98
CA GLN A 411 2.89 -11.94 -32.28
C GLN A 411 3.46 -13.34 -32.00
N ALA A 412 4.73 -13.58 -32.37
CA ALA A 412 5.42 -14.83 -32.03
C ALA A 412 5.53 -15.03 -30.51
N VAL A 413 5.86 -13.98 -29.75
CA VAL A 413 5.91 -14.02 -28.27
C VAL A 413 4.53 -14.25 -27.66
N LEU A 414 3.48 -13.57 -28.14
CA LEU A 414 2.09 -13.80 -27.69
C LEU A 414 1.68 -15.26 -27.87
N ALA A 415 2.00 -15.86 -29.03
CA ALA A 415 1.75 -17.27 -29.30
C ALA A 415 2.55 -18.20 -28.35
N MET A 416 3.81 -17.87 -28.05
CA MET A 416 4.63 -18.64 -27.08
C MET A 416 4.07 -18.57 -25.66
N LEU A 417 3.51 -17.43 -25.26
CA LEU A 417 2.87 -17.22 -23.95
C LEU A 417 1.44 -17.77 -23.85
N GLY A 418 0.85 -18.19 -24.98
CA GLY A 418 -0.52 -18.71 -25.03
C GLY A 418 -1.60 -17.61 -25.02
N PHE A 419 -1.26 -16.38 -25.42
CA PHE A 419 -2.20 -15.27 -25.59
C PHE A 419 -2.83 -15.29 -26.98
N ALA A 420 -3.94 -14.58 -27.16
CA ALA A 420 -4.55 -14.44 -28.49
C ALA A 420 -3.62 -13.62 -29.40
N ALA A 421 -3.55 -13.98 -30.68
CA ALA A 421 -2.69 -13.30 -31.66
C ALA A 421 -3.11 -11.84 -31.92
N GLU A 422 -4.35 -11.49 -31.59
CA GLU A 422 -4.95 -10.16 -31.73
C GLU A 422 -4.62 -9.23 -30.53
N GLU A 423 -3.91 -9.72 -29.51
CA GLU A 423 -3.56 -8.90 -28.34
C GLU A 423 -2.56 -7.80 -28.72
N PRO A 424 -2.81 -6.53 -28.32
CA PRO A 424 -2.01 -5.40 -28.76
C PRO A 424 -0.61 -5.35 -28.11
N THR A 425 -0.45 -5.90 -26.89
CA THR A 425 0.80 -5.84 -26.11
C THR A 425 1.02 -7.10 -25.26
N VAL A 426 2.27 -7.40 -24.92
CA VAL A 426 2.64 -8.47 -23.99
C VAL A 426 2.46 -8.03 -22.53
N ILE A 427 2.61 -6.73 -22.25
CA ILE A 427 2.49 -6.12 -20.91
C ILE A 427 1.05 -5.63 -20.59
N GLY A 428 0.75 -5.32 -19.32
CA GLY A 428 -0.45 -4.53 -18.93
C GLY A 428 -1.63 -5.27 -18.28
N GLY A 429 -1.49 -6.52 -17.82
CA GLY A 429 -2.53 -7.18 -17.03
C GLY A 429 -2.60 -6.63 -15.61
N SER A 430 -3.71 -5.99 -15.21
CA SER A 430 -3.96 -5.70 -13.80
C SER A 430 -4.17 -7.03 -13.08
N GLY A 431 -3.24 -7.38 -12.19
CA GLY A 431 -3.26 -8.64 -11.47
C GLY A 431 -4.53 -8.86 -10.65
N GLU A 432 -5.29 -7.80 -10.34
CA GLU A 432 -6.55 -7.86 -9.63
C GLU A 432 -7.46 -6.72 -10.15
N ALA A 433 -8.62 -7.07 -10.73
CA ALA A 433 -9.71 -6.21 -11.21
C ALA A 433 -9.51 -5.36 -12.50
N ALA A 434 -10.04 -5.90 -13.61
CA ALA A 434 -10.88 -5.15 -14.55
C ALA A 434 -11.98 -6.10 -15.06
N TRP A 435 -13.17 -5.87 -14.55
CA TRP A 435 -14.43 -6.52 -14.87
C TRP A 435 -14.74 -6.30 -16.35
N GLU A 436 -14.98 -7.40 -17.07
CA GLU A 436 -15.47 -7.48 -18.45
C GLU A 436 -14.53 -7.01 -19.58
N ALA A 437 -13.26 -7.47 -19.65
CA ALA A 437 -12.50 -7.36 -20.93
C ALA A 437 -11.30 -8.30 -21.18
N ARG A 438 -10.92 -9.24 -20.30
CA ARG A 438 -9.88 -10.23 -20.64
C ARG A 438 -10.35 -11.64 -20.30
N ASP A 439 -10.56 -12.48 -21.32
CA ASP A 439 -10.62 -13.94 -21.19
C ASP A 439 -9.21 -14.51 -20.89
N SER A 440 -8.42 -13.86 -20.04
CA SER A 440 -7.15 -14.39 -19.57
C SER A 440 -7.44 -15.36 -18.44
N ARG A 441 -7.77 -16.62 -18.78
CA ARG A 441 -7.90 -17.76 -17.86
C ARG A 441 -6.59 -18.13 -17.13
N GLN A 442 -5.58 -17.26 -17.14
CA GLN A 442 -4.24 -17.49 -16.64
C GLN A 442 -3.79 -16.27 -15.83
N GLY A 443 -3.96 -16.33 -14.52
CA GLY A 443 -3.29 -15.41 -13.59
C GLY A 443 -1.77 -15.65 -13.56
N ILE A 444 -1.06 -14.91 -12.71
CA ILE A 444 0.42 -14.96 -12.55
C ILE A 444 0.95 -16.41 -12.45
N ALA A 445 0.24 -17.29 -11.73
CA ALA A 445 0.62 -18.69 -11.59
C ALA A 445 0.58 -19.50 -12.90
N GLY A 446 -0.36 -19.19 -13.80
CA GLY A 446 -0.47 -19.83 -15.11
C GLY A 446 0.66 -19.38 -16.05
N LEU A 447 0.92 -18.08 -16.08
CA LEU A 447 2.02 -17.50 -16.86
C LEU A 447 3.39 -18.01 -16.38
N PHE A 448 3.62 -18.05 -15.06
CA PHE A 448 4.86 -18.56 -14.50
C PHE A 448 5.14 -20.02 -14.86
N ARG A 449 4.13 -20.89 -14.80
CA ARG A 449 4.25 -22.29 -15.23
C ARG A 449 4.63 -22.39 -16.70
N ARG A 450 4.03 -21.56 -17.56
CA ARG A 450 4.37 -21.52 -18.97
C ARG A 450 5.82 -21.08 -19.22
N LEU A 451 6.29 -20.06 -18.49
CA LEU A 451 7.66 -19.57 -18.61
C LEU A 451 8.71 -20.60 -18.19
N ILE A 452 8.45 -21.42 -17.17
CA ILE A 452 9.37 -22.49 -16.73
C ILE A 452 9.62 -23.53 -17.85
N GLU A 453 8.64 -23.77 -18.71
CA GLU A 453 8.75 -24.74 -19.80
C GLU A 453 9.55 -24.23 -21.01
N LEU A 454 9.84 -22.91 -21.07
CA LEU A 454 10.51 -22.29 -22.20
C LEU A 454 12.04 -22.30 -22.00
N PRO A 455 12.82 -22.53 -23.08
CA PRO A 455 14.27 -22.41 -23.01
C PRO A 455 14.72 -20.98 -22.67
N ASP A 456 15.85 -20.83 -21.97
CA ASP A 456 16.42 -19.53 -21.59
C ASP A 456 16.59 -18.56 -22.78
N ALA A 457 16.95 -19.08 -23.96
CA ALA A 457 17.04 -18.27 -25.17
C ALA A 457 15.70 -17.59 -25.52
N VAL A 458 14.59 -18.31 -25.35
CA VAL A 458 13.22 -17.80 -25.57
C VAL A 458 12.83 -16.82 -24.47
N ILE A 459 13.23 -17.06 -23.22
CA ILE A 459 13.03 -16.10 -22.12
C ILE A 459 13.74 -14.78 -22.42
N MET A 460 14.94 -14.84 -22.98
CA MET A 460 15.69 -13.64 -23.38
C MET A 460 15.00 -12.87 -24.52
N GLU A 461 14.38 -13.56 -25.47
CA GLU A 461 13.54 -12.92 -26.49
C GLU A 461 12.31 -12.22 -25.87
N ILE A 462 11.64 -12.89 -24.92
CA ILE A 462 10.50 -12.32 -24.17
C ILE A 462 10.92 -11.07 -23.40
N VAL A 463 12.04 -11.12 -22.67
CA VAL A 463 12.60 -9.98 -21.94
C VAL A 463 12.87 -8.80 -22.87
N THR A 464 13.33 -9.08 -24.09
CA THR A 464 13.63 -8.05 -25.08
C THR A 464 12.38 -7.35 -25.58
N ILE A 465 11.32 -8.11 -25.86
CA ILE A 465 10.01 -7.55 -26.24
C ILE A 465 9.40 -6.74 -25.09
N VAL A 466 9.39 -7.29 -23.88
CA VAL A 466 8.87 -6.60 -22.68
C VAL A 466 9.61 -5.29 -22.44
N MET A 467 10.94 -5.29 -22.55
CA MET A 467 11.73 -4.07 -22.37
C MET A 467 11.51 -3.08 -23.52
N GLY A 468 11.36 -3.55 -24.76
CA GLY A 468 11.02 -2.70 -25.89
C GLY A 468 9.65 -2.01 -25.75
N GLU A 469 8.64 -2.71 -25.22
CA GLU A 469 7.30 -2.14 -24.98
C GLU A 469 7.27 -1.16 -23.79
N ALA A 470 8.17 -1.33 -22.81
CA ALA A 470 8.22 -0.50 -21.60
C ALA A 470 9.13 0.75 -21.72
N LEU A 471 9.75 0.99 -22.88
CA LEU A 471 10.57 2.16 -23.13
C LEU A 471 9.72 3.41 -23.39
N ALA A 472 10.07 4.53 -22.75
CA ALA A 472 9.42 5.81 -22.95
C ALA A 472 9.97 6.52 -24.20
N SER A 473 9.13 6.84 -25.18
CA SER A 473 9.54 7.62 -26.36
C SER A 473 10.09 9.00 -25.96
N GLY A 474 11.17 9.44 -26.60
CA GLY A 474 11.82 10.73 -26.31
C GLY A 474 12.62 10.77 -25.00
N SER A 475 12.79 9.65 -24.30
CA SER A 475 13.55 9.59 -23.05
C SER A 475 15.06 9.45 -23.28
N ALA A 476 15.85 9.82 -22.26
CA ALA A 476 17.30 9.62 -22.26
C ALA A 476 17.70 8.13 -22.39
N ALA A 477 16.84 7.20 -21.95
CA ALA A 477 17.07 5.77 -22.10
C ALA A 477 17.07 5.33 -23.57
N VAL A 478 16.15 5.86 -24.39
CA VAL A 478 16.12 5.61 -25.84
C VAL A 478 17.41 6.09 -26.51
N GLU A 479 17.93 7.24 -26.09
CA GLU A 479 19.19 7.80 -26.58
C GLU A 479 20.40 6.94 -26.20
N ALA A 480 20.50 6.54 -24.92
CA ALA A 480 21.59 5.71 -24.42
C ALA A 480 21.62 4.33 -25.10
N VAL A 481 20.47 3.67 -25.20
CA VAL A 481 20.35 2.36 -25.85
C VAL A 481 20.61 2.47 -27.34
N GLY A 482 20.00 3.45 -28.03
CA GLY A 482 20.15 3.62 -29.47
C GLY A 482 21.60 3.83 -29.90
N LEU A 483 22.37 4.59 -29.12
CA LEU A 483 23.82 4.73 -29.33
C LEU A 483 24.58 3.45 -29.05
N HIS A 484 24.23 2.74 -27.99
CA HIS A 484 24.94 1.52 -27.58
C HIS A 484 24.74 0.36 -28.56
N VAL A 485 23.51 0.18 -29.08
CA VAL A 485 23.19 -0.87 -30.06
C VAL A 485 23.50 -0.46 -31.51
N GLY A 486 23.87 0.81 -31.74
CA GLY A 486 24.27 1.31 -33.06
C GLY A 486 23.12 1.42 -34.05
N VAL A 487 22.00 2.05 -33.64
CA VAL A 487 20.84 2.24 -34.52
C VAL A 487 21.19 3.08 -35.75
N ASP A 488 20.97 2.50 -36.93
CA ASP A 488 21.09 3.17 -38.22
C ASP A 488 19.70 3.54 -38.74
N MET A 489 19.33 4.82 -38.58
CA MET A 489 18.00 5.29 -39.01
C MET A 489 17.76 5.22 -40.52
N THR A 490 18.81 5.15 -41.35
CA THR A 490 18.62 5.06 -42.81
C THR A 490 17.95 3.75 -43.24
N ARG A 491 17.95 2.74 -42.36
CA ARG A 491 17.28 1.45 -42.56
C ARG A 491 15.81 1.46 -42.13
N TRP A 492 15.47 2.34 -41.19
CA TRP A 492 14.20 2.29 -40.46
C TRP A 492 13.28 3.45 -40.81
N TRP A 493 13.79 4.49 -41.48
CA TRP A 493 13.04 5.69 -41.80
C TRP A 493 13.32 6.20 -43.21
N SER A 494 12.28 6.71 -43.85
CA SER A 494 12.35 7.49 -45.09
C SER A 494 11.38 8.66 -45.00
N ALA A 495 11.68 9.75 -45.71
CA ALA A 495 10.80 10.92 -45.72
C ALA A 495 9.45 10.59 -46.37
N ASP A 496 8.38 10.78 -45.61
CA ASP A 496 7.00 10.52 -46.02
C ASP A 496 6.18 11.82 -46.08
N ASP A 497 4.91 11.72 -46.51
CA ASP A 497 4.05 12.88 -46.61
C ASP A 497 3.76 13.53 -45.25
N ALA A 498 3.65 12.72 -44.19
CA ALA A 498 3.47 13.22 -42.83
C ALA A 498 4.63 14.14 -42.40
N PHE A 499 5.88 13.74 -42.66
CA PHE A 499 7.07 14.56 -42.40
C PHE A 499 7.00 15.91 -43.11
N PHE A 500 6.70 15.91 -44.41
CA PHE A 500 6.64 17.13 -45.18
C PHE A 500 5.48 18.04 -44.74
N ASP A 501 4.33 17.51 -44.34
CA ASP A 501 3.18 18.32 -43.94
C ASP A 501 3.41 19.03 -42.60
N ILE A 502 4.06 18.36 -41.65
CA ILE A 502 4.33 18.93 -40.32
C ILE A 502 5.58 19.83 -40.29
N LEU A 503 6.49 19.73 -41.26
CA LEU A 503 7.66 20.59 -41.39
C LEU A 503 7.27 22.01 -41.84
N ARG A 504 7.33 22.99 -40.92
CA ARG A 504 6.83 24.36 -41.18
C ARG A 504 7.91 25.44 -41.14
N ASP A 505 9.07 25.15 -40.55
CA ASP A 505 10.13 26.14 -40.40
C ASP A 505 10.93 26.28 -41.70
N ARG A 506 10.94 27.50 -42.25
CA ARG A 506 11.58 27.80 -43.52
C ARG A 506 13.11 27.77 -43.44
N ASP A 507 13.66 28.19 -42.31
CA ASP A 507 15.10 28.24 -42.09
C ASP A 507 15.66 26.82 -42.01
N VAL A 508 14.96 25.94 -41.30
CA VAL A 508 15.28 24.50 -41.28
C VAL A 508 15.13 23.89 -42.68
N LEU A 509 14.08 24.23 -43.43
CA LEU A 509 13.92 23.76 -44.81
C LEU A 509 15.10 24.16 -45.71
N LEU A 510 15.67 25.36 -45.54
CA LEU A 510 16.85 25.78 -46.31
C LEU A 510 18.10 24.96 -45.94
N HIS A 511 18.29 24.63 -44.66
CA HIS A 511 19.36 23.71 -44.25
C HIS A 511 19.16 22.30 -44.82
N ILE A 512 17.94 21.78 -44.81
CA ILE A 512 17.63 20.47 -45.41
C ILE A 512 17.86 20.50 -46.93
N VAL A 513 17.45 21.57 -47.63
CA VAL A 513 17.75 21.73 -49.06
C VAL A 513 19.26 21.76 -49.29
N SER A 514 20.05 22.40 -48.42
CA SER A 514 21.51 22.38 -48.54
C SER A 514 22.10 20.97 -48.42
N GLU A 515 21.56 20.14 -47.51
CA GLU A 515 22.02 18.76 -47.32
C GLU A 515 21.64 17.82 -48.47
N VAL A 516 20.43 18.01 -49.01
CA VAL A 516 19.85 17.10 -50.00
C VAL A 516 20.21 17.52 -51.43
N ALA A 517 20.18 18.83 -51.72
CA ALA A 517 20.37 19.39 -53.05
C ALA A 517 21.68 20.20 -53.21
N GLY A 518 22.39 20.46 -52.12
CA GLY A 518 23.64 21.23 -52.11
C GLY A 518 23.46 22.70 -51.76
N GLN A 519 24.52 23.30 -51.22
CA GLN A 519 24.53 24.69 -50.73
C GLN A 519 24.19 25.73 -51.82
N SER A 520 24.65 25.52 -53.05
CA SER A 520 24.35 26.41 -54.19
C SER A 520 22.86 26.47 -54.51
N VAL A 521 22.16 25.33 -54.41
CA VAL A 521 20.70 25.24 -54.63
C VAL A 521 19.96 25.91 -53.47
N ALA A 522 20.40 25.72 -52.24
CA ALA A 522 19.82 26.38 -51.07
C ALA A 522 19.94 27.92 -51.16
N ASP A 523 21.10 28.43 -51.56
CA ASP A 523 21.34 29.87 -51.72
C ASP A 523 20.52 30.48 -52.85
N ALA A 524 20.41 29.80 -53.99
CA ALA A 524 19.58 30.23 -55.11
C ALA A 524 18.09 30.29 -54.75
N ASN A 525 17.63 29.43 -53.84
CA ASN A 525 16.24 29.35 -53.40
C ASN A 525 15.99 30.06 -52.05
N ARG A 526 16.92 30.89 -51.59
CA ARG A 526 16.79 31.62 -50.31
C ARG A 526 15.62 32.60 -50.27
N GLY A 527 15.02 32.96 -51.40
CA GLY A 527 13.81 33.79 -51.50
C GLY A 527 12.50 33.00 -51.59
N GLU A 528 12.56 31.69 -51.79
CA GLU A 528 11.40 30.87 -52.14
C GLU A 528 10.44 30.58 -50.98
N LYS A 529 9.21 30.21 -51.32
CA LYS A 529 8.18 29.81 -50.36
C LYS A 529 8.46 28.40 -49.82
N THR A 530 7.99 28.10 -48.61
CA THR A 530 8.16 26.79 -47.97
C THR A 530 7.64 25.62 -48.81
N LYS A 531 6.54 25.81 -49.55
CA LYS A 531 6.00 24.82 -50.49
C LYS A 531 7.02 24.46 -51.58
N THR A 532 7.68 25.45 -52.17
CA THR A 532 8.73 25.24 -53.18
C THR A 532 9.91 24.49 -52.59
N LEU A 533 10.38 24.87 -51.39
CA LEU A 533 11.49 24.20 -50.72
C LEU A 533 11.19 22.72 -50.41
N LYS A 534 9.97 22.40 -49.94
CA LYS A 534 9.54 21.00 -49.74
C LYS A 534 9.55 20.19 -51.04
N GLN A 535 9.07 20.78 -52.14
CA GLN A 535 9.11 20.12 -53.44
C GLN A 535 10.55 19.89 -53.91
N ILE A 536 11.46 20.83 -53.62
CA ILE A 536 12.88 20.67 -53.95
C ILE A 536 13.48 19.45 -53.27
N VAL A 537 13.17 19.27 -51.99
CA VAL A 537 13.61 18.11 -51.21
C VAL A 537 13.01 16.83 -51.77
N ARG A 538 11.68 16.76 -51.96
CA ARG A 538 10.99 15.58 -52.52
C ARG A 538 11.61 15.12 -53.83
N ASP A 539 11.77 16.03 -54.80
CA ASP A 539 12.27 15.64 -56.11
C ASP A 539 13.72 15.09 -56.07
N HIS A 540 14.56 15.55 -55.13
CA HIS A 540 15.91 15.00 -54.96
C HIS A 540 15.90 13.66 -54.23
N LEU A 541 14.98 13.43 -53.30
CA LEU A 541 14.84 12.12 -52.66
C LEU A 541 14.26 11.07 -53.63
N ASP A 542 13.34 11.49 -54.50
CA ASP A 542 12.69 10.60 -55.47
C ASP A 542 13.48 10.45 -56.78
N GLY A 543 14.40 11.38 -57.08
CA GLY A 543 15.12 11.42 -58.35
C GLY A 543 14.26 11.89 -59.53
N THR A 544 13.25 12.72 -59.26
CA THR A 544 12.29 13.21 -60.25
C THR A 544 12.65 14.63 -60.71
N ASN A 545 11.96 15.15 -61.73
CA ASN A 545 12.17 16.50 -62.27
C ASN A 545 13.63 16.81 -62.68
N GLY A 546 14.34 15.80 -63.20
CA GLY A 546 15.71 15.94 -63.71
C GLY A 546 16.79 16.09 -62.63
N ARG A 547 16.48 15.76 -61.37
CA ARG A 547 17.42 15.83 -60.24
C ARG A 547 18.06 14.48 -59.95
N ILE A 548 19.29 14.51 -59.45
CA ILE A 548 20.02 13.30 -59.05
C ILE A 548 19.39 12.78 -57.75
N LYS A 549 19.01 11.50 -57.75
CA LYS A 549 18.43 10.84 -56.58
C LYS A 549 19.42 10.80 -55.42
N ARG A 550 18.98 11.17 -54.23
CA ARG A 550 19.74 11.13 -52.98
C ARG A 550 19.17 10.03 -52.09
N ASP A 551 19.78 8.85 -52.14
CA ASP A 551 19.38 7.72 -51.29
C ASP A 551 19.96 7.84 -49.86
N GLN A 552 19.31 7.18 -48.90
CA GLN A 552 19.76 7.04 -47.49
C GLN A 552 19.94 8.36 -46.72
N TRP A 553 19.15 9.39 -47.04
CA TRP A 553 19.14 10.63 -46.26
C TRP A 553 18.17 10.54 -45.07
N VAL A 554 18.63 11.01 -43.92
CA VAL A 554 17.83 11.20 -42.70
C VAL A 554 18.08 12.62 -42.13
N PRO A 555 17.06 13.30 -41.58
CA PRO A 555 17.25 14.57 -40.89
C PRO A 555 18.18 14.43 -39.67
N ARG A 556 18.91 15.50 -39.33
CA ARG A 556 19.81 15.54 -38.16
C ARG A 556 19.16 15.19 -36.82
N TRP A 557 17.87 15.44 -36.67
CA TRP A 557 17.14 15.08 -35.44
C TRP A 557 16.90 13.58 -35.31
N MET A 558 16.92 12.84 -36.43
CA MET A 558 16.72 11.40 -36.48
C MET A 558 18.03 10.62 -36.26
N THR A 559 19.22 11.21 -36.40
CA THR A 559 20.48 10.46 -36.24
C THR A 559 20.76 10.08 -34.78
N PHE A 560 21.56 9.03 -34.55
CA PHE A 560 22.16 8.72 -33.25
C PHE A 560 23.68 8.97 -33.36
N PRO A 561 24.25 10.02 -32.73
CA PRO A 561 23.59 11.01 -31.86
C PRO A 561 22.77 12.05 -32.64
N PRO A 562 21.72 12.65 -32.02
CA PRO A 562 20.90 13.68 -32.65
C PRO A 562 21.60 15.04 -32.63
N THR A 563 21.40 15.85 -33.67
CA THR A 563 21.88 17.25 -33.71
C THR A 563 20.79 18.21 -34.21
N ALA A 564 20.89 19.48 -33.80
CA ALA A 564 20.01 20.54 -34.27
C ALA A 564 20.53 21.18 -35.58
N TYR A 565 19.63 21.76 -36.37
CA TYR A 565 19.98 22.55 -37.56
C TYR A 565 20.36 23.99 -37.21
N THR A 566 19.84 24.51 -36.10
CA THR A 566 20.00 25.91 -35.68
C THR A 566 20.44 26.02 -34.22
N SER A 567 20.94 27.18 -33.82
CA SER A 567 21.29 27.48 -32.42
C SER A 567 20.10 27.86 -31.54
N ARG A 568 18.86 27.82 -32.07
CA ARG A 568 17.64 28.24 -31.34
C ARG A 568 17.23 27.27 -30.23
N GLY A 569 17.66 26.02 -30.32
CA GLY A 569 17.23 24.96 -29.40
C GLY A 569 15.76 24.56 -29.57
N GLY A 570 15.22 23.86 -28.58
CA GLY A 570 13.85 23.34 -28.63
C GLY A 570 13.71 22.02 -29.39
N VAL A 571 14.78 21.24 -29.50
CA VAL A 571 14.79 19.87 -30.03
C VAL A 571 14.94 18.91 -28.85
N GLY A 572 13.87 18.19 -28.53
CA GLY A 572 13.77 17.31 -27.36
C GLY A 572 14.76 16.16 -27.37
N THR A 573 15.05 15.56 -28.54
CA THR A 573 16.01 14.46 -28.66
C THR A 573 17.44 14.89 -28.35
N VAL A 574 17.83 16.09 -28.77
CA VAL A 574 19.13 16.68 -28.42
C VAL A 574 19.25 16.92 -26.91
N ALA A 575 18.15 17.36 -26.27
CA ALA A 575 18.11 17.53 -24.82
C ALA A 575 18.18 16.18 -24.08
N ALA A 576 17.42 15.18 -24.52
CA ALA A 576 17.45 13.82 -23.97
C ALA A 576 18.84 13.17 -24.12
N HIS A 577 19.50 13.39 -25.27
CA HIS A 577 20.85 12.93 -25.51
C HIS A 577 21.88 13.59 -24.57
N ALA A 578 21.73 14.90 -24.32
CA ALA A 578 22.58 15.60 -23.37
C ALA A 578 22.43 15.05 -21.94
N ILE A 579 21.20 14.68 -21.54
CA ILE A 579 20.95 14.00 -20.25
C ILE A 579 21.65 12.64 -20.22
N ALA A 580 21.48 11.82 -21.27
CA ALA A 580 22.12 10.51 -21.38
C ALA A 580 23.66 10.58 -21.35
N GLN A 581 24.26 11.66 -21.86
CA GLN A 581 25.71 11.88 -21.76
C GLN A 581 26.16 12.43 -20.40
N ALA A 582 25.33 13.25 -19.74
CA ALA A 582 25.64 13.88 -18.47
C ALA A 582 25.63 12.88 -17.30
N ASP A 583 24.87 11.80 -17.43
CA ASP A 583 24.93 10.64 -16.52
C ASP A 583 26.33 10.02 -16.61
N ARG A 584 27.16 10.29 -15.60
CA ARG A 584 28.52 9.76 -15.52
C ARG A 584 28.47 8.23 -15.37
N PRO A 585 29.43 7.48 -15.96
CA PRO A 585 29.62 6.09 -15.58
C PRO A 585 29.79 6.03 -14.06
N ILE A 586 29.11 5.07 -13.42
CA ILE A 586 29.29 4.82 -11.99
C ILE A 586 30.78 4.54 -11.78
N ASP A 587 31.49 5.45 -11.10
CA ASP A 587 32.89 5.24 -10.75
C ASP A 587 32.95 3.93 -9.96
N ARG A 588 33.54 2.90 -10.57
CA ARG A 588 33.91 1.69 -9.85
C ARG A 588 34.93 2.13 -8.82
N MET A 589 34.53 2.16 -7.55
CA MET A 589 35.49 2.19 -6.45
C MET A 589 36.45 1.02 -6.70
N ALA A 590 37.75 1.31 -6.85
CA ALA A 590 38.73 0.26 -7.08
C ALA A 590 38.59 -0.77 -5.94
N PRO A 591 38.49 -2.08 -6.23
CA PRO A 591 38.42 -3.08 -5.18
C PRO A 591 39.63 -2.89 -4.27
N CYS A 592 39.41 -2.88 -2.95
CA CYS A 592 40.53 -3.11 -2.03
C CYS A 592 41.08 -4.52 -2.31
N ASP A 593 42.40 -4.71 -2.21
CA ASP A 593 43.09 -5.97 -2.57
C ASP A 593 42.56 -7.23 -1.82
N ASP A 594 41.70 -7.06 -0.81
CA ASP A 594 41.10 -8.11 0.01
C ASP A 594 39.62 -8.44 -0.32
N GLU A 595 38.97 -7.81 -1.31
CA GLU A 595 37.60 -8.17 -1.70
C GLU A 595 37.57 -9.31 -2.76
N PRO A 596 36.71 -10.33 -2.58
CA PRO A 596 36.59 -11.42 -3.55
C PRO A 596 36.13 -10.88 -4.91
N ASP A 597 36.79 -11.31 -5.99
CA ASP A 597 36.47 -10.90 -7.36
C ASP A 597 34.98 -11.18 -7.67
N PRO A 598 34.15 -10.13 -7.84
CA PRO A 598 32.71 -10.26 -8.04
C PRO A 598 32.34 -10.87 -9.40
N THR A 599 33.31 -11.16 -10.26
CA THR A 599 33.11 -11.86 -11.54
C THR A 599 33.28 -13.37 -11.44
N THR A 600 33.69 -13.90 -10.28
CA THR A 600 33.82 -15.33 -10.05
C THR A 600 32.45 -15.94 -9.70
N PRO A 601 31.94 -16.93 -10.45
CA PRO A 601 30.70 -17.60 -10.08
C PRO A 601 30.85 -18.25 -8.69
N GLY A 602 30.05 -17.81 -7.72
CA GLY A 602 30.05 -18.39 -6.38
C GLY A 602 29.80 -19.89 -6.45
N ALA A 603 30.65 -20.69 -5.81
CA ALA A 603 30.46 -22.14 -5.73
C ALA A 603 29.09 -22.42 -5.11
N ALA A 604 28.18 -22.99 -5.92
CA ALA A 604 26.87 -23.40 -5.44
C ALA A 604 27.06 -24.42 -4.32
N VAL A 605 26.56 -24.09 -3.12
CA VAL A 605 26.50 -25.03 -2.00
C VAL A 605 25.54 -26.15 -2.39
N GLY A 606 26.10 -27.28 -2.83
CA GLY A 606 25.36 -28.48 -3.18
C GLY A 606 24.65 -29.04 -1.94
N ARG A 607 23.35 -29.30 -2.10
CA ARG A 607 22.50 -29.98 -1.11
C ARG A 607 23.06 -31.40 -0.87
N PRO A 608 23.09 -31.94 0.36
CA PRO A 608 23.59 -33.29 0.60
C PRO A 608 22.65 -34.30 -0.07
N VAL A 609 23.22 -35.19 -0.87
CA VAL A 609 22.50 -36.34 -1.45
C VAL A 609 22.35 -37.38 -0.35
N GLU A 610 21.11 -37.75 -0.02
CA GLU A 610 20.79 -38.89 0.83
C GLU A 610 21.33 -40.18 0.18
N GLY A 611 22.13 -40.93 0.93
CA GLY A 611 22.54 -42.28 0.55
C GLY A 611 24.04 -42.49 0.45
N GLN A 612 24.78 -42.32 1.55
CA GLN A 612 26.00 -43.09 1.79
C GLN A 612 25.94 -43.73 3.16
N ALA A 613 26.03 -45.06 3.14
CA ALA A 613 25.97 -45.93 4.29
C ALA A 613 27.15 -45.65 5.24
N MET A 614 26.84 -45.61 6.55
CA MET A 614 27.85 -45.75 7.60
C MET A 614 28.53 -47.11 7.48
N SER A 615 29.86 -47.11 7.59
CA SER A 615 30.62 -48.22 8.17
C SER A 615 31.76 -47.65 9.05
N PRO A 616 32.10 -48.32 10.17
CA PRO A 616 32.76 -47.71 11.34
C PRO A 616 34.28 -47.93 11.36
N CYS A 617 34.93 -47.44 12.44
CA CYS A 617 36.34 -47.62 12.85
C CYS A 617 37.29 -46.56 12.24
N ASP A 618 38.11 -45.79 12.98
CA ASP A 618 38.70 -45.90 14.33
C ASP A 618 38.97 -44.49 14.91
N GLU A 619 38.52 -44.19 16.14
CA GLU A 619 39.36 -43.94 17.32
C GLU A 619 40.87 -43.79 17.05
N GLU A 620 41.36 -42.54 16.99
CA GLU A 620 42.63 -42.08 17.58
C GLU A 620 42.75 -40.55 17.40
N ASP A 621 43.46 -39.89 18.31
CA ASP A 621 43.73 -38.43 18.41
C ASP A 621 42.70 -37.49 19.09
N GLU A 622 41.98 -38.00 20.09
CA GLU A 622 41.43 -37.19 21.20
C GLU A 622 42.42 -37.14 22.39
N ALA A 623 43.72 -36.97 22.13
CA ALA A 623 44.76 -36.90 23.16
C ALA A 623 45.63 -35.62 23.14
N ASP A 624 45.59 -34.80 22.08
CA ASP A 624 46.54 -33.68 21.90
C ASP A 624 45.92 -32.26 22.02
N ARG A 625 44.71 -32.12 22.58
CA ARG A 625 44.07 -30.79 22.78
C ARG A 625 43.93 -30.33 24.23
N LEU A 626 44.71 -30.90 25.15
CA LEU A 626 44.77 -30.47 26.55
C LEU A 626 46.14 -29.92 27.01
N ALA A 627 47.00 -29.50 26.09
CA ALA A 627 48.21 -28.73 26.42
C ALA A 627 48.71 -27.87 25.23
N ALA A 628 48.14 -26.67 25.05
CA ALA A 628 48.78 -25.53 24.39
C ALA A 628 48.06 -24.22 24.74
#